data_AF-A0A270PL87-F1
#
_entry.id   AF-A0A270PL87-F1
#
_cell.length_a   1.000
_cell.length_b   1.000
_cell.length_c   1.000
_cell.angle_alpha   90.00
_cell.angle_beta   90.00
_cell.angle_gamma   90.00
#
_symmetry.space_group_name_H-M   'P 1'
#
loop_
_entity.id
_entity.type
_entity.pdbx_description
1 polymer ?
#
loop_
_entity_poly.entity_id
_entity_poly.type
_entity_poly.pdbx_seq_one_letter_code
_entity_poly.pdbx_strand_id
1 'polypeptide(L)'
;MRYLKVIAQDRSGSGTAETLRFEFYEDEQFLREATAAEILRLRTFGITYLKCAWFNIGEGEERHLRMFSLNPSGDGTPESVRLHFHEGPIIAYKAAVHDLDNDGTFEIVLCSDVDNDGRADRTDRTRVNSLVREFLKIEW
;
A
#
# COMPACT_ATOMS: atom_id res chain seq x y z
N MET A 1 -3.86 15.89 -2.27
CA MET A 1 -2.82 14.81 -2.27
C MET A 1 -3.42 13.55 -2.87
N ARG A 2 -2.85 13.02 -3.95
CA ARG A 2 -3.37 11.79 -4.56
C ARG A 2 -2.86 10.55 -3.83
N TYR A 3 -3.72 9.57 -3.62
CA TYR A 3 -3.32 8.29 -3.03
C TYR A 3 -4.11 7.11 -3.60
N LEU A 4 -3.51 5.93 -3.54
CA LEU A 4 -4.16 4.66 -3.79
C LEU A 4 -4.67 4.12 -2.44
N LYS A 5 -5.97 3.82 -2.35
CA LYS A 5 -6.58 3.08 -1.25
C LYS A 5 -6.72 1.61 -1.65
N VAL A 6 -6.30 0.70 -0.78
CA VAL A 6 -6.35 -0.74 -1.01
C VAL A 6 -7.18 -1.38 0.09
N ILE A 7 -8.20 -2.13 -0.31
CA ILE A 7 -9.15 -2.77 0.61
C ILE A 7 -9.17 -4.26 0.29
N ALA A 8 -8.90 -5.09 1.30
CA ALA A 8 -9.01 -6.54 1.21
C ALA A 8 -10.09 -7.05 2.15
N GLN A 9 -10.87 -8.03 1.71
CA GLN A 9 -11.99 -8.59 2.49
C GLN A 9 -11.98 -10.12 2.43
N ASP A 10 -12.08 -10.75 3.59
CA ASP A 10 -12.37 -12.17 3.81
C ASP A 10 -13.85 -12.30 4.17
N ARG A 11 -14.68 -12.34 3.13
CA ARG A 11 -16.14 -12.36 3.21
C ARG A 11 -16.67 -13.67 3.75
N SER A 12 -15.99 -14.79 3.49
CA SER A 12 -16.42 -16.10 4.00
C SER A 12 -15.92 -16.38 5.43
N GLY A 13 -14.94 -15.60 5.93
CA GLY A 13 -14.31 -15.86 7.23
C GLY A 13 -13.34 -17.05 7.19
N SER A 14 -12.76 -17.31 6.01
CA SER A 14 -11.82 -18.40 5.75
C SER A 14 -10.42 -18.17 6.33
N GLY A 15 -10.13 -16.97 6.83
CA GLY A 15 -8.81 -16.49 7.21
C GLY A 15 -7.99 -15.98 6.01
N THR A 16 -8.59 -15.88 4.82
CA THR A 16 -7.94 -15.38 3.61
C THR A 16 -8.86 -14.42 2.87
N ALA A 17 -8.36 -13.25 2.48
CA ALA A 17 -9.17 -12.31 1.73
C ALA A 17 -9.48 -12.86 0.32
N GLU A 18 -10.77 -12.87 -0.06
CA GLU A 18 -11.19 -13.27 -1.41
C GLU A 18 -11.37 -12.07 -2.35
N THR A 19 -11.54 -10.86 -1.80
CA THR A 19 -11.64 -9.65 -2.59
C THR A 19 -10.49 -8.69 -2.32
N LEU A 20 -10.10 -7.97 -3.36
CA LEU A 20 -9.11 -6.91 -3.31
C LEU A 20 -9.56 -5.78 -4.23
N ARG A 21 -9.80 -4.60 -3.66
CA ARG A 21 -10.17 -3.39 -4.41
C ARG A 21 -9.06 -2.36 -4.33
N PHE A 22 -8.94 -1.63 -5.41
CA PHE A 22 -7.99 -0.54 -5.60
C PHE A 22 -8.78 0.69 -5.98
N GLU A 23 -8.72 1.72 -5.14
CA GLU A 23 -9.49 2.94 -5.30
C GLU A 23 -8.53 4.14 -5.35
N PHE A 24 -8.76 5.03 -6.30
CA PHE A 24 -7.95 6.21 -6.53
C PHE A 24 -8.62 7.44 -5.95
N TYR A 25 -7.88 8.19 -5.15
CA TYR A 25 -8.37 9.38 -4.45
C TYR A 25 -7.49 10.60 -4.73
N GLU A 26 -8.10 11.77 -4.65
CA GLU A 26 -7.44 13.05 -4.49
C GLU A 26 -7.97 13.72 -3.22
N ASP A 27 -7.08 13.91 -2.24
CA ASP A 27 -7.47 14.20 -0.87
C ASP A 27 -8.50 13.16 -0.40
N GLU A 28 -9.59 13.55 0.25
CA GLU A 28 -10.62 12.58 0.65
C GLU A 28 -11.66 12.32 -0.45
N GLN A 29 -11.49 12.89 -1.65
CA GLN A 29 -12.41 12.70 -2.76
C GLN A 29 -12.10 11.39 -3.50
N PHE A 30 -13.07 10.47 -3.51
CA PHE A 30 -13.04 9.30 -4.37
C PHE A 30 -13.13 9.74 -5.83
N LEU A 31 -12.17 9.29 -6.65
CA LEU A 31 -12.15 9.57 -8.09
C LEU A 31 -12.72 8.40 -8.87
N ARG A 32 -12.17 7.20 -8.66
CA ARG A 32 -12.54 5.98 -9.39
C ARG A 32 -11.95 4.73 -8.77
N GLU A 33 -12.47 3.57 -9.15
CA GLU A 33 -11.79 2.29 -8.96
C GLU A 33 -10.75 2.03 -10.06
N ALA A 34 -9.86 1.07 -9.80
CA ALA A 34 -8.93 0.57 -10.80
C ALA A 34 -9.64 -0.16 -11.92
N THR A 35 -9.19 0.11 -13.14
CA THR A 35 -9.63 -0.60 -14.34
C THR A 35 -9.08 -2.04 -14.35
N ALA A 36 -9.67 -2.92 -15.17
CA ALA A 36 -9.19 -4.30 -15.30
C ALA A 36 -7.70 -4.39 -15.71
N ALA A 37 -7.23 -3.45 -16.55
CA ALA A 37 -5.82 -3.38 -16.96
C ALA A 37 -4.90 -2.99 -15.79
N GLU A 38 -5.33 -2.04 -14.95
CA GLU A 38 -4.59 -1.65 -13.74
C GLU A 38 -4.58 -2.77 -12.70
N ILE A 39 -5.71 -3.46 -12.51
CA ILE A 39 -5.79 -4.64 -11.64
C ILE A 39 -4.80 -5.72 -12.09
N LEU A 40 -4.66 -5.95 -13.40
CA LEU A 40 -3.68 -6.89 -13.93
C LEU A 40 -2.23 -6.45 -13.62
N ARG A 41 -1.93 -5.15 -13.77
CA ARG A 41 -0.61 -4.59 -13.41
C ARG A 41 -0.34 -4.69 -11.90
N LEU A 42 -1.38 -4.52 -11.08
CA LEU A 42 -1.31 -4.59 -9.62
C LEU A 42 -1.40 -6.03 -9.07
N ARG A 43 -1.31 -7.07 -9.90
CA ARG A 43 -1.41 -8.46 -9.44
C ARG A 43 -0.33 -8.81 -8.40
N THR A 44 0.93 -8.46 -8.69
CA THR A 44 2.05 -8.70 -7.75
C THR A 44 1.92 -7.86 -6.50
N PHE A 45 1.46 -6.60 -6.65
CA PHE A 45 1.13 -5.75 -5.52
C PHE A 45 0.10 -6.44 -4.61
N GLY A 46 -1.01 -6.91 -5.18
CA GLY A 46 -2.09 -7.52 -4.43
C GLY A 46 -1.66 -8.77 -3.67
N ILE A 47 -0.93 -9.68 -4.34
CA ILE A 47 -0.38 -10.88 -3.67
C ILE A 47 0.53 -10.49 -2.50
N THR A 48 1.33 -9.44 -2.65
CA THR A 48 2.22 -8.96 -1.59
C THR A 48 1.42 -8.32 -0.45
N TYR A 49 0.39 -7.54 -0.77
CA TYR A 49 -0.47 -6.89 0.21
C TYR A 49 -1.24 -7.92 1.05
N LEU A 50 -1.74 -9.00 0.43
CA LEU A 50 -2.43 -10.07 1.15
C LEU A 50 -1.53 -10.79 2.15
N LYS A 51 -0.21 -10.87 1.88
CA LYS A 51 0.73 -11.39 2.88
C LYS A 51 0.79 -10.50 4.11
N CYS A 52 0.51 -9.21 3.99
CA CYS A 52 0.54 -8.29 5.12
C CYS A 52 -0.58 -8.52 6.16
N ALA A 53 -1.46 -9.51 5.93
CA ALA A 53 -2.57 -9.87 6.80
C ALA A 53 -3.50 -8.69 7.18
N TRP A 54 -3.54 -7.65 6.33
CA TRP A 54 -4.35 -6.45 6.54
C TRP A 54 -5.64 -6.50 5.74
N PHE A 55 -6.59 -7.30 6.22
CA PHE A 55 -7.90 -7.49 5.61
C PHE A 55 -9.03 -7.42 6.63
N ASN A 56 -10.24 -7.20 6.13
CA ASN A 56 -11.46 -7.13 6.92
C ASN A 56 -12.16 -8.50 6.94
N ILE A 57 -12.74 -8.88 8.08
CA ILE A 57 -13.68 -10.00 8.12
C ILE A 57 -15.04 -9.49 7.62
N GLY A 58 -15.68 -10.25 6.72
CA GLY A 58 -16.94 -9.83 6.11
C GLY A 58 -16.76 -8.72 5.09
N GLU A 59 -17.75 -7.84 4.96
CA GLU A 59 -17.75 -6.75 3.96
C GLU A 59 -17.24 -5.41 4.50
N GLY A 60 -16.57 -5.42 5.66
CA GLY A 60 -15.98 -4.24 6.26
C GLY A 60 -14.90 -3.59 5.40
N GLU A 61 -14.59 -2.33 5.71
CA GLU A 61 -13.57 -1.51 5.03
C GLU A 61 -12.71 -0.71 6.02
N GLU A 62 -12.87 -0.98 7.31
CA GLU A 62 -12.16 -0.32 8.39
C GLU A 62 -10.65 -0.47 8.20
N ARG A 63 -10.21 -1.69 7.86
CA ARG A 63 -8.83 -1.98 7.52
C ARG A 63 -8.55 -1.72 6.05
N HIS A 64 -7.72 -0.73 5.79
CA HIS A 64 -7.28 -0.41 4.44
C HIS A 64 -5.88 0.19 4.45
N LEU A 65 -5.18 0.09 3.32
CA LEU A 65 -3.90 0.75 3.11
C LEU A 65 -4.10 2.00 2.25
N ARG A 66 -3.49 3.13 2.62
CA ARG A 66 -3.31 4.28 1.76
C ARG A 66 -1.85 4.42 1.36
N MET A 67 -1.58 4.57 0.07
CA MET A 67 -0.23 4.79 -0.48
C MET A 67 -0.16 6.03 -1.35
N PHE A 68 0.89 6.83 -1.17
CA PHE A 68 1.13 8.02 -1.98
C PHE A 68 2.61 8.29 -2.15
N SER A 69 2.95 8.82 -3.32
CA SER A 69 4.28 9.30 -3.67
C SER A 69 4.44 10.78 -3.30
N LEU A 70 5.68 11.19 -3.01
CA LEU A 70 6.07 12.55 -2.73
C LEU A 70 7.29 12.89 -3.60
N ASN A 71 7.31 14.12 -4.11
CA ASN A 71 8.39 14.70 -4.90
C ASN A 71 8.69 16.11 -4.33
N PRO A 72 9.36 16.19 -3.16
CA PRO A 72 9.61 17.45 -2.49
C PRO A 72 10.61 18.36 -3.23
N SER A 73 11.53 17.83 -4.04
CA SER A 73 12.40 18.66 -4.90
C SER A 73 11.64 19.29 -6.07
N GLY A 74 10.56 18.66 -6.52
CA GLY A 74 9.76 19.10 -7.66
C GLY A 74 10.35 18.71 -9.01
N ASP A 75 11.32 17.79 -9.07
CA ASP A 75 12.02 17.41 -10.31
C ASP A 75 11.18 16.51 -11.25
N GLY A 76 10.10 15.95 -10.72
CA GLY A 76 9.12 15.14 -11.45
C GLY A 76 9.17 13.66 -11.08
N THR A 77 10.11 13.26 -10.22
CA THR A 77 10.32 11.87 -9.80
C THR A 77 9.85 11.63 -8.36
N PRO A 78 9.29 10.45 -8.05
CA PRO A 78 8.96 10.08 -6.67
C PRO A 78 10.21 9.83 -5.80
N GLU A 79 10.58 10.80 -4.96
CA GLU A 79 11.68 10.65 -3.99
C GLU A 79 11.27 9.88 -2.72
N SER A 80 9.97 9.83 -2.43
CA SER A 80 9.46 9.10 -1.26
C SER A 80 8.10 8.50 -1.50
N VAL A 81 7.87 7.32 -0.92
CA VAL A 81 6.53 6.70 -0.88
C VAL A 81 6.17 6.41 0.56
N ARG A 82 4.96 6.81 0.96
CA ARG A 82 4.41 6.56 2.29
C ARG A 82 3.27 5.55 2.21
N LEU A 83 3.24 4.65 3.19
CA LEU A 83 2.22 3.62 3.38
C LEU A 83 1.59 3.83 4.75
N HIS A 84 0.28 4.04 4.78
CA HIS A 84 -0.49 4.15 6.01
C HIS A 84 -1.50 2.99 6.06
N PHE A 85 -1.32 2.09 7.03
CA PHE A 85 -2.29 1.04 7.32
C PHE A 85 -3.30 1.58 8.33
N HIS A 86 -4.53 1.78 7.87
CA HIS A 86 -5.63 2.30 8.66
C HIS A 86 -6.45 1.18 9.27
N GLU A 87 -6.98 1.41 10.47
CA GLU A 87 -8.07 0.67 11.11
C GLU A 87 -9.10 1.71 11.60
N GLY A 88 -10.16 1.88 10.80
CA GLY A 88 -11.11 2.97 10.97
C GLY A 88 -10.43 4.34 10.83
N PRO A 89 -10.60 5.28 11.80
CA PRO A 89 -9.98 6.60 11.72
C PRO A 89 -8.50 6.62 12.13
N ILE A 90 -7.95 5.51 12.65
CA ILE A 90 -6.60 5.45 13.21
C ILE A 90 -5.64 4.87 12.17
N ILE A 91 -4.43 5.43 12.11
CA ILE A 91 -3.31 4.79 11.40
C ILE A 91 -2.65 3.83 12.38
N ALA A 92 -2.89 2.52 12.20
CA ALA A 92 -2.31 1.47 13.02
C ALA A 92 -0.79 1.37 12.78
N TYR A 93 -0.38 1.40 11.50
CA TYR A 93 1.03 1.28 11.12
C TYR A 93 1.41 2.26 10.01
N LYS A 94 2.68 2.69 10.05
CA LYS A 94 3.29 3.54 9.02
C LYS A 94 4.54 2.87 8.49
N ALA A 95 4.70 2.91 7.18
CA ALA A 95 5.97 2.65 6.53
C ALA A 95 6.28 3.77 5.54
N ALA A 96 7.56 3.98 5.29
CA ALA A 96 8.05 4.93 4.30
C ALA A 96 9.32 4.42 3.65
N VAL A 97 9.48 4.72 2.37
CA VAL A 97 10.77 4.59 1.69
C VAL A 97 11.20 5.93 1.14
N HIS A 98 12.52 6.11 1.03
CA HIS A 98 13.13 7.27 0.42
C HIS A 98 14.22 6.83 -0.55
N ASP A 99 14.15 7.36 -1.76
CA ASP A 99 15.18 7.36 -2.77
C ASP A 99 15.85 8.74 -2.72
N LEU A 100 17.05 8.80 -2.14
CA LEU A 100 17.68 10.07 -1.76
C LEU A 100 18.53 10.68 -2.87
N ASP A 101 18.99 9.85 -3.81
CA ASP A 101 19.79 10.27 -4.96
C ASP A 101 19.09 10.03 -6.30
N ASN A 102 17.83 9.58 -6.25
CA ASN A 102 16.94 9.39 -7.39
C ASN A 102 17.46 8.36 -8.40
N ASP A 103 18.11 7.30 -7.88
CA ASP A 103 18.69 6.23 -8.69
C ASP A 103 17.74 5.03 -8.87
N GLY A 104 16.56 5.07 -8.25
CA GLY A 104 15.55 4.01 -8.22
C GLY A 104 15.75 2.97 -7.11
N THR A 105 16.77 3.13 -6.28
CA THR A 105 17.04 2.37 -5.05
C THR A 105 16.45 3.12 -3.85
N PHE A 106 16.14 2.38 -2.78
CA PHE A 106 15.62 2.98 -1.55
C PHE A 106 16.68 2.90 -0.45
N GLU A 107 17.35 4.01 -0.18
CA GLU A 107 18.43 4.11 0.82
C GLU A 107 17.84 3.99 2.22
N ILE A 108 16.66 4.59 2.42
CA ILE A 108 15.95 4.54 3.69
C ILE A 108 14.65 3.76 3.50
N VAL A 109 14.47 2.75 4.35
CA VAL A 109 13.21 2.04 4.50
C VAL A 109 12.87 2.01 5.98
N LEU A 110 11.82 2.75 6.33
CA LEU A 110 11.21 2.77 7.65
C LEU A 110 9.99 1.85 7.61
N CYS A 111 9.99 0.78 8.39
CA CYS A 111 8.87 -0.13 8.50
C CYS A 111 8.74 -0.65 9.92
N SER A 112 7.50 -0.79 10.38
CA SER A 112 7.14 -1.58 11.56
C SER A 112 6.85 -3.03 11.15
N ASP A 113 6.22 -3.79 12.04
CA ASP A 113 5.52 -5.04 11.75
C ASP A 113 4.34 -4.74 10.80
N VAL A 114 4.60 -4.69 9.49
CA VAL A 114 3.59 -4.39 8.47
C VAL A 114 2.84 -5.63 8.05
N ASP A 115 3.38 -6.82 8.36
CA ASP A 115 2.71 -8.07 8.11
C ASP A 115 1.90 -8.65 9.26
N ASN A 116 1.91 -7.95 10.38
CA ASN A 116 1.09 -8.20 11.55
C ASN A 116 1.34 -9.62 12.10
N ASP A 117 2.60 -10.08 12.06
CA ASP A 117 3.05 -11.36 12.63
C ASP A 117 3.59 -11.22 14.07
N GLY A 118 3.64 -9.99 14.59
CA GLY A 118 4.12 -9.63 15.92
C GLY A 118 5.60 -9.30 15.98
N ARG A 119 6.31 -9.21 14.84
CA ARG A 119 7.75 -8.94 14.76
C ARG A 119 8.01 -7.87 13.72
N ALA A 120 8.88 -6.92 14.05
CA ALA A 120 9.41 -5.98 13.08
C ALA A 120 10.77 -6.49 12.60
N ASP A 121 10.83 -7.09 11.41
CA ASP A 121 12.01 -7.76 10.91
C ASP A 121 12.31 -7.53 9.40
N ARG A 122 13.24 -8.32 8.85
CA ARG A 122 13.68 -8.17 7.45
C ARG A 122 12.54 -8.48 6.47
N THR A 123 11.61 -9.34 6.84
CA THR A 123 10.45 -9.74 6.04
C THR A 123 9.53 -8.55 5.80
N ASP A 124 9.25 -7.74 6.82
CA ASP A 124 8.53 -6.48 6.70
C ASP A 124 9.19 -5.55 5.69
N ARG A 125 10.50 -5.35 5.83
CA ARG A 125 11.28 -4.51 4.92
C ARG A 125 11.15 -5.01 3.48
N THR A 126 11.23 -6.32 3.25
CA THR A 126 11.05 -6.91 1.91
C THR A 126 9.64 -6.69 1.36
N ARG A 127 8.60 -6.80 2.19
CA ARG A 127 7.21 -6.54 1.79
C ARG A 127 6.98 -5.08 1.44
N VAL A 128 7.44 -4.14 2.27
CA VAL A 128 7.36 -2.69 1.98
C VAL A 128 8.04 -2.37 0.65
N ASN A 129 9.28 -2.81 0.43
CA ASN A 129 9.98 -2.56 -0.83
C ASN A 129 9.23 -3.11 -2.04
N SER A 130 8.66 -4.31 -1.92
CA SER A 130 7.90 -4.95 -3.00
C SER A 130 6.61 -4.19 -3.30
N LEU A 131 5.85 -3.78 -2.28
CA LEU A 131 4.65 -2.97 -2.45
C LEU A 131 4.96 -1.63 -3.14
N VAL A 132 6.01 -0.93 -2.69
CA VAL A 132 6.38 0.37 -3.27
C VAL A 132 6.77 0.23 -4.73
N ARG A 133 7.61 -0.74 -5.08
CA ARG A 133 8.04 -0.95 -6.46
C ARG A 133 6.87 -1.22 -7.41
N GLU A 134 5.88 -2.00 -6.97
CA GLU A 134 4.69 -2.24 -7.79
C GLU A 134 3.77 -1.01 -7.85
N PHE A 135 3.66 -0.24 -6.76
CA PHE A 135 2.91 1.01 -6.73
C PHE A 135 3.49 2.09 -7.67
N LEU A 136 4.81 2.24 -7.73
CA LEU A 136 5.42 3.25 -8.62
C LEU A 136 5.16 2.97 -10.11
N LYS A 137 4.90 1.72 -10.51
CA LYS A 137 4.58 1.35 -11.90
C LYS A 137 3.21 1.86 -12.38
N ILE A 138 2.32 2.26 -11.48
CA ILE A 138 1.01 2.80 -11.85
C ILE A 138 1.01 4.33 -11.99
N GLU A 139 2.14 5.00 -11.74
CA GLU A 139 2.34 6.44 -11.96
C GLU A 139 1.27 7.32 -11.28
N TRP A 140 0.84 6.92 -10.09
CA TRP A 140 -0.17 7.62 -9.29
C TRP A 140 0.44 8.60 -8.29
#